data_AF-A0A812X7D6-F1
#
_entry.id   AF-A0A812X7D6-F1
#
_cell.length_a   1.000
_cell.length_b   1.000
_cell.length_c   1.000
_cell.angle_alpha   90.00
_cell.angle_beta   90.00
_cell.angle_gamma   90.00
#
_symmetry.space_group_name_H-M   'P 1'
#
loop_
_entity.id
_entity.type
_entity.pdbx_description
1 polymer ?
#
loop_
_entity_poly.entity_id
_entity_poly.type
_entity_poly.pdbx_seq_one_letter_code
_entity_poly.pdbx_strand_id
1 'polypeptide(L)'
;CLGAGGTVGGLWLFFGPLADPDGPVGRPSRDVDAGLRYVRDEGCGRRMSHAGVRLLDGRSAMTSEKFSLAKQGFQLANIETDVAAETFFSNPAEVRTTYYRQVCEIIQMVTGADRVLAFHHHVRHQRAENELGADGAQDALAGYDYRVHSDYTAESASQVFEWQLQGLSAEEAATYRQGRFLLINAWRNLSKHPVQNDHLAVCDASSVLESHLLVEGASSRAKKELTSENFAELVAGPTARYEVSHHHRWFYFPELCDTELLIFKCFDSDPKAAARYVLHSAVRLPGDAKRARESVEVRAIALFKTLLLILATELGDETFIIAAVMSMRHPKFTVLCGALGALYLMTVLSAFLGVVLPNLISQERVTQCATVLYTFFGLRLMWVGMRGEDDKDEEFEEVENTLKDSASKGQKSWLRRMFSQFCTPVFLEALMLTFLAEWGDRSQIATISLAAHQNPIAVIVGAMVGHTICTGLAVFGGEFLGKRIPQRYVAFGGGCLFIVFALLNLLGVLQ
;
A
#
# COMPACT_ATOMS: atom_id res chain seq x y z
N CYS A 1 -33.05 -10.81 31.38
CA CYS A 1 -33.21 -10.05 32.64
C CYS A 1 -32.25 -8.88 32.65
N LEU A 2 -32.74 -7.74 33.13
CA LEU A 2 -32.22 -6.37 33.03
C LEU A 2 -30.74 -6.16 33.38
N GLY A 3 -30.14 -5.15 32.74
CA GLY A 3 -28.89 -4.53 33.17
C GLY A 3 -28.32 -3.55 32.15
N ALA A 4 -28.96 -2.39 31.99
CA ALA A 4 -28.36 -1.25 31.29
C ALA A 4 -27.25 -0.64 32.16
N GLY A 5 -26.08 -0.43 31.56
CA GLY A 5 -24.96 0.29 32.16
C GLY A 5 -24.07 0.83 31.04
N GLY A 6 -24.24 2.11 30.73
CA GLY A 6 -23.39 2.80 29.77
C GLY A 6 -21.95 2.88 30.27
N THR A 7 -21.00 2.60 29.39
CA THR A 7 -19.60 2.99 29.55
C THR A 7 -19.06 3.44 28.20
N VAL A 8 -18.57 4.68 28.23
CA VAL A 8 -17.73 5.32 27.23
C VAL A 8 -16.31 4.80 27.42
N GLY A 9 -15.58 4.55 26.33
CA GLY A 9 -14.12 4.43 26.34
C GLY A 9 -13.61 2.98 26.34
N GLY A 10 -13.03 2.59 25.21
CA GLY A 10 -12.37 1.30 25.04
C GLY A 10 -11.69 1.21 23.68
N LEU A 11 -10.75 2.12 23.44
CA LEU A 11 -9.82 2.05 22.33
C LEU A 11 -8.88 0.86 22.57
N TRP A 12 -9.18 -0.28 21.96
CA TRP A 12 -8.30 -1.44 21.99
C TRP A 12 -7.08 -1.15 21.11
N LEU A 13 -5.94 -1.04 21.78
CA LEU A 13 -4.62 -0.92 21.18
C LEU A 13 -4.38 -2.07 20.20
N PHE A 14 -4.40 -1.80 18.89
CA PHE A 14 -3.90 -2.72 17.86
C PHE A 14 -2.37 -2.71 17.83
N PHE A 15 -1.77 -3.16 18.93
CA PHE A 15 -0.57 -3.97 18.78
C PHE A 15 -1.06 -5.28 18.17
N GLY A 16 -0.61 -5.63 16.95
CA GLY A 16 -0.59 -7.06 16.58
C GLY A 16 0.01 -7.80 17.78
N PRO A 17 -0.62 -8.88 18.28
CA PRO A 17 -0.46 -9.29 19.67
C PRO A 17 1.02 -9.29 20.01
N LEU A 18 1.43 -8.34 20.87
CA LEU A 18 2.59 -8.57 21.71
C LEU A 18 2.28 -9.93 22.33
N ALA A 19 3.12 -10.92 22.03
CA ALA A 19 3.03 -12.24 22.60
C ALA A 19 2.67 -12.05 24.07
N ASP A 20 1.47 -12.49 24.45
CA ASP A 20 1.01 -12.44 25.82
C ASP A 20 2.09 -13.12 26.66
N PRO A 21 2.84 -12.39 27.51
CA PRO A 21 3.93 -12.99 28.26
C PRO A 21 3.41 -14.02 29.28
N ASP A 22 2.10 -14.02 29.55
CA ASP A 22 1.37 -14.99 30.37
C ASP A 22 0.29 -15.76 29.58
N GLY A 23 0.33 -15.73 28.25
CA GLY A 23 -0.56 -16.48 27.38
C GLY A 23 -0.34 -17.98 27.53
N PRO A 24 -1.38 -18.82 27.36
CA PRO A 24 -1.27 -20.25 27.63
C PRO A 24 -0.10 -20.81 26.81
N VAL A 25 0.83 -21.43 27.54
CA VAL A 25 1.96 -22.23 27.03
C VAL A 25 1.61 -22.84 25.68
N GLY A 26 2.45 -22.52 24.69
CA GLY A 26 2.26 -22.70 23.26
C GLY A 26 1.29 -23.80 22.85
N ARG A 27 0.29 -23.43 22.05
CA ARG A 27 -0.59 -24.37 21.36
C ARG A 27 0.28 -25.49 20.76
N PRO A 28 0.00 -26.77 21.06
CA PRO A 28 0.80 -27.86 20.49
C PRO A 28 0.71 -27.80 18.97
N SER A 29 1.86 -27.86 18.31
CA SER A 29 1.93 -27.89 16.84
C SER A 29 1.04 -29.01 16.31
N ARG A 30 0.21 -28.67 15.33
CA ARG A 30 -0.64 -29.60 14.59
C ARG A 30 0.01 -30.06 13.29
N ASP A 31 1.33 -30.11 13.24
CA ASP A 31 2.05 -30.67 12.09
C ASP A 31 1.50 -32.06 11.73
N VAL A 32 1.31 -32.30 10.44
CA VAL A 32 0.65 -33.53 9.97
C VAL A 32 1.20 -33.96 8.61
N ASP A 33 1.33 -35.26 8.41
CA ASP A 33 1.64 -35.81 7.10
C ASP A 33 0.36 -35.96 6.28
N ALA A 34 0.35 -35.40 5.07
CA ALA A 34 -0.79 -35.44 4.16
C ALA A 34 -0.35 -35.68 2.71
N GLY A 35 -1.28 -36.16 1.90
CA GLY A 35 -1.06 -36.33 0.46
C GLY A 35 -1.42 -35.07 -0.31
N LEU A 36 -0.47 -34.50 -1.05
CA LEU A 36 -0.74 -33.45 -2.03
C LEU A 36 -0.62 -33.99 -3.46
N ARG A 37 -1.42 -33.44 -4.39
CA ARG A 37 -1.43 -33.92 -5.79
C ARG A 37 -0.47 -33.11 -6.65
N TYR A 38 0.68 -33.71 -6.93
CA TYR A 38 1.69 -33.18 -7.85
C TYR A 38 1.55 -33.81 -9.24
N VAL A 39 2.22 -33.22 -10.24
CA VAL A 39 2.24 -33.74 -11.61
C VAL A 39 3.51 -34.53 -11.85
N ARG A 40 3.38 -35.81 -12.19
CA ARG A 40 4.50 -36.66 -12.64
C ARG A 40 4.56 -36.65 -14.16
N ASP A 41 5.76 -36.45 -14.71
CA ASP A 41 6.02 -36.55 -16.15
C ASP A 41 6.49 -37.97 -16.48
N GLU A 42 5.67 -38.73 -17.21
CA GLU A 42 5.94 -40.14 -17.55
C GLU A 42 6.51 -40.30 -18.98
N GLY A 43 6.91 -39.20 -19.64
CA GLY A 43 7.49 -39.21 -20.99
C GLY A 43 6.47 -39.45 -22.12
N CYS A 44 5.44 -40.28 -21.92
CA CYS A 44 4.30 -40.46 -22.83
C CYS A 44 3.07 -39.61 -22.44
N GLY A 45 3.16 -38.83 -21.37
CA GLY A 45 2.07 -38.01 -20.85
C GLY A 45 2.35 -37.56 -19.41
N ARG A 46 1.47 -36.69 -18.90
CA ARG A 46 1.52 -36.21 -17.50
C ARG A 46 0.41 -36.86 -16.69
N ARG A 47 0.71 -37.26 -15.46
CA ARG A 47 -0.25 -37.90 -14.55
C ARG A 47 -0.22 -37.25 -13.16
N MET A 48 -1.41 -37.01 -12.60
CA MET A 48 -1.52 -36.60 -11.20
C MET A 48 -1.08 -37.74 -10.27
N SER A 49 -0.14 -37.44 -9.39
CA SER A 49 0.43 -38.36 -8.40
C SER A 49 0.33 -37.77 -7.00
N HIS A 50 0.01 -38.59 -6.01
CA HIS A 50 -0.02 -38.17 -4.61
C HIS A 50 1.38 -38.28 -4.02
N ALA A 51 1.94 -37.17 -3.55
CA ALA A 51 3.16 -37.14 -2.77
C ALA A 51 2.80 -36.96 -1.30
N GLY A 52 3.35 -37.81 -0.43
CA GLY A 52 3.30 -37.59 1.01
C GLY A 52 4.22 -36.43 1.36
N VAL A 53 3.66 -35.39 1.95
CA VAL A 53 4.39 -34.20 2.40
C VAL A 53 4.05 -33.91 3.85
N ARG A 54 4.98 -33.27 4.56
CA ARG A 54 4.74 -32.76 5.89
C ARG A 54 4.14 -31.35 5.80
N LEU A 55 2.93 -31.19 6.32
CA LEU A 55 2.28 -29.90 6.49
C LEU A 55 2.62 -29.35 7.87
N LEU A 56 3.17 -28.15 7.89
CA LEU A 56 3.50 -27.43 9.12
C LEU A 56 2.33 -26.56 9.56
N ASP A 57 2.05 -26.55 10.86
CA ASP A 57 1.07 -25.62 11.43
C ASP A 57 1.62 -24.19 11.40
N GLY A 58 1.07 -23.39 10.47
CA GLY A 58 1.46 -21.99 10.27
C GLY A 58 1.25 -21.13 11.51
N ARG A 59 0.25 -21.42 12.36
CA ARG A 59 0.03 -20.65 13.59
C ARG A 59 1.13 -20.90 14.60
N SER A 60 1.50 -22.15 14.76
CA SER A 60 2.61 -22.55 15.64
C SER A 60 3.94 -22.01 15.12
N ALA A 61 4.17 -22.07 13.81
CA ALA A 61 5.39 -21.55 13.19
C ALA A 61 5.55 -20.03 13.32
N MET A 62 4.46 -19.27 13.37
CA MET A 62 4.50 -17.80 13.56
C MET A 62 5.10 -17.36 14.90
N THR A 63 5.20 -18.26 15.88
CA THR A 63 5.87 -17.96 17.17
C THR A 63 7.39 -17.81 17.03
N SER A 64 7.99 -18.47 16.03
CA SER A 64 9.43 -18.45 15.77
C SER A 64 9.81 -17.78 14.45
N GLU A 65 8.88 -17.68 13.50
CA GLU A 65 9.13 -17.13 12.16
C GLU A 65 8.12 -16.04 11.81
N LYS A 66 8.62 -14.90 11.28
CA LYS A 66 7.75 -13.87 10.73
C LYS A 66 7.49 -14.15 9.25
N PHE A 67 6.24 -14.51 8.91
CA PHE A 67 5.82 -14.66 7.51
C PHE A 67 5.60 -13.29 6.85
N SER A 68 6.05 -13.18 5.59
CA SER A 68 5.89 -11.98 4.78
C SER A 68 5.69 -12.34 3.32
N LEU A 69 4.97 -11.50 2.59
CA LEU A 69 4.85 -11.62 1.14
C LEU A 69 6.23 -11.54 0.46
N ALA A 70 7.17 -10.74 0.96
CA ALA A 70 8.48 -10.60 0.33
C ALA A 70 9.32 -11.89 0.35
N LYS A 71 9.30 -12.63 1.47
CA LYS A 71 10.16 -13.80 1.69
C LYS A 71 9.45 -15.12 1.41
N GLN A 72 8.37 -15.41 2.12
CA GLN A 72 7.62 -16.67 1.96
C GLN A 72 6.55 -16.60 0.88
N GLY A 73 6.11 -15.39 0.55
CA GLY A 73 5.06 -15.17 -0.45
C GLY A 73 3.65 -15.15 0.13
N PHE A 74 3.47 -15.44 1.41
CA PHE A 74 2.19 -15.41 2.10
C PHE A 74 2.31 -14.76 3.48
N GLN A 75 1.18 -14.25 3.98
CA GLN A 75 1.06 -13.65 5.30
C GLN A 75 -0.41 -13.68 5.75
N LEU A 76 -0.62 -13.83 7.07
CA LEU A 76 -1.94 -13.70 7.67
C LEU A 76 -2.20 -12.24 8.05
N ALA A 77 -3.39 -11.74 7.72
CA ALA A 77 -3.90 -10.43 8.12
C ALA A 77 -5.27 -10.59 8.79
N ASN A 78 -5.72 -9.55 9.48
CA ASN A 78 -7.08 -9.48 10.01
C ASN A 78 -7.97 -8.72 9.04
N ILE A 79 -9.24 -9.10 9.00
CA ILE A 79 -10.26 -8.41 8.23
C ILE A 79 -11.52 -8.26 9.07
N GLU A 80 -12.02 -7.04 9.16
CA GLU A 80 -13.34 -6.73 9.70
C GLU A 80 -14.26 -6.39 8.53
N THR A 81 -15.40 -7.05 8.44
CA THR A 81 -16.41 -6.77 7.42
C THR A 81 -17.80 -6.85 8.00
N ASP A 82 -18.68 -6.01 7.48
CA ASP A 82 -20.12 -6.10 7.71
C ASP A 82 -20.81 -6.92 6.60
N VAL A 83 -20.08 -7.35 5.56
CA VAL A 83 -20.64 -8.13 4.45
C VAL A 83 -20.92 -9.56 4.92
N ALA A 84 -22.21 -9.91 4.99
CA ALA A 84 -22.68 -11.23 5.42
C ALA A 84 -22.25 -12.33 4.44
N ALA A 85 -22.14 -13.57 4.94
CA ALA A 85 -21.71 -14.72 4.14
C ALA A 85 -22.68 -15.01 2.98
N GLU A 86 -23.98 -14.82 3.22
CA GLU A 86 -25.05 -15.06 2.26
C GLU A 86 -25.00 -14.10 1.06
N THR A 87 -24.45 -12.90 1.26
CA THR A 87 -24.26 -11.89 0.19
C THR A 87 -23.36 -12.43 -0.92
N PHE A 88 -22.38 -13.27 -0.59
CA PHE A 88 -21.48 -13.87 -1.58
C PHE A 88 -22.19 -14.85 -2.53
N PHE A 89 -23.36 -15.36 -2.15
CA PHE A 89 -24.16 -16.27 -2.98
C PHE A 89 -25.33 -15.56 -3.68
N SER A 90 -25.81 -14.44 -3.11
CA SER A 90 -27.06 -13.81 -3.52
C SER A 90 -26.90 -12.44 -4.19
N ASN A 91 -25.83 -11.69 -3.86
CA ASN A 91 -25.65 -10.32 -4.31
C ASN A 91 -24.18 -10.02 -4.68
N PRO A 92 -23.71 -10.49 -5.86
CA PRO A 92 -22.33 -10.28 -6.30
C PRO A 92 -21.98 -8.80 -6.55
N ALA A 93 -22.97 -7.91 -6.71
CA ALA A 93 -22.71 -6.48 -6.87
C ALA A 93 -22.20 -5.84 -5.57
N GLU A 94 -22.81 -6.15 -4.44
CA GLU A 94 -22.37 -5.67 -3.12
C GLU A 94 -20.98 -6.18 -2.72
N VAL A 95 -20.66 -7.42 -3.10
CA VAL A 95 -19.31 -7.97 -2.93
C VAL A 95 -18.28 -7.12 -3.70
N ARG A 96 -18.59 -6.75 -4.95
CA ARG A 96 -17.68 -5.95 -5.80
C ARG A 96 -17.54 -4.51 -5.35
N THR A 97 -18.55 -3.92 -4.72
CA THR A 97 -18.48 -2.52 -4.26
C THR A 97 -17.90 -2.38 -2.86
N THR A 98 -18.26 -3.28 -1.94
CA THR A 98 -17.92 -3.15 -0.52
C THR A 98 -16.77 -4.05 -0.13
N TYR A 99 -16.89 -5.36 -0.37
CA TYR A 99 -15.89 -6.33 0.08
C TYR A 99 -14.57 -6.20 -0.67
N TYR A 100 -14.62 -5.97 -1.99
CA TYR A 100 -13.42 -5.73 -2.80
C TYR A 100 -12.63 -4.53 -2.30
N ARG A 101 -13.30 -3.43 -1.93
CA ARG A 101 -12.63 -2.25 -1.37
C ARG A 101 -11.85 -2.59 -0.10
N GLN A 102 -12.49 -3.28 0.85
CA GLN A 102 -11.86 -3.69 2.11
C GLN A 102 -10.64 -4.61 1.88
N VAL A 103 -10.77 -5.58 0.97
CA VAL A 103 -9.66 -6.47 0.60
C VAL A 103 -8.53 -5.69 -0.09
N CYS A 104 -8.84 -4.78 -1.01
CA CYS A 104 -7.85 -3.93 -1.67
C CYS A 104 -7.07 -3.08 -0.65
N GLU A 105 -7.73 -2.48 0.33
CA GLU A 105 -7.09 -1.68 1.37
C GLU A 105 -6.09 -2.52 2.17
N ILE A 106 -6.48 -3.73 2.60
CA ILE A 106 -5.58 -4.63 3.34
C ILE A 106 -4.40 -5.05 2.46
N ILE A 107 -4.64 -5.45 1.22
CA ILE A 107 -3.56 -5.81 0.28
C ILE A 107 -2.64 -4.62 0.06
N GLN A 108 -3.17 -3.41 -0.10
CA GLN A 108 -2.38 -2.20 -0.31
C GLN A 108 -1.49 -1.91 0.89
N MET A 109 -2.02 -2.02 2.11
CA MET A 109 -1.25 -1.83 3.34
C MET A 109 -0.13 -2.88 3.51
N VAL A 110 -0.42 -4.15 3.22
CA VAL A 110 0.55 -5.25 3.39
C VAL A 110 1.63 -5.21 2.32
N THR A 111 1.30 -4.79 1.10
CA THR A 111 2.23 -4.77 -0.04
C THR A 111 2.98 -3.45 -0.21
N GLY A 112 2.41 -2.33 0.27
CA GLY A 112 2.91 -0.99 -0.01
C GLY A 112 2.67 -0.55 -1.46
N ALA A 113 1.69 -1.14 -2.16
CA ALA A 113 1.39 -0.80 -3.54
C ALA A 113 0.79 0.61 -3.68
N ASP A 114 1.08 1.28 -4.79
CA ASP A 114 0.49 2.57 -5.11
C ASP A 114 -1.02 2.44 -5.39
N ARG A 115 -1.42 1.31 -5.97
CA ARG A 115 -2.81 1.01 -6.28
C ARG A 115 -3.08 -0.49 -6.26
N VAL A 116 -4.26 -0.88 -5.78
CA VAL A 116 -4.73 -2.28 -5.81
C VAL A 116 -6.10 -2.35 -6.47
N LEU A 117 -6.27 -3.29 -7.39
CA LEU A 117 -7.52 -3.52 -8.11
C LEU A 117 -7.94 -4.99 -7.94
N ALA A 118 -9.04 -5.22 -7.24
CA ALA A 118 -9.68 -6.53 -7.18
C ALA A 118 -10.58 -6.71 -8.41
N PHE A 119 -10.46 -7.84 -9.09
CA PHE A 119 -11.12 -8.06 -10.38
C PHE A 119 -11.94 -9.34 -10.45
N HIS A 120 -11.72 -10.30 -9.56
CA HIS A 120 -12.43 -11.56 -9.57
C HIS A 120 -12.52 -12.16 -8.17
N HIS A 121 -13.53 -12.98 -7.91
CA HIS A 121 -13.58 -13.80 -6.70
C HIS A 121 -14.17 -15.18 -6.99
N HIS A 122 -13.69 -16.18 -6.26
CA HIS A 122 -14.30 -17.50 -6.19
C HIS A 122 -14.88 -17.76 -4.81
N VAL A 123 -16.14 -18.16 -4.76
CA VAL A 123 -16.77 -18.74 -3.58
C VAL A 123 -16.61 -20.26 -3.67
N ARG A 124 -15.87 -20.85 -2.73
CA ARG A 124 -15.60 -22.28 -2.67
C ARG A 124 -16.59 -22.95 -1.74
N HIS A 125 -17.35 -23.93 -2.26
CA HIS A 125 -18.40 -24.62 -1.53
C HIS A 125 -18.55 -26.07 -2.02
N GLN A 126 -18.75 -27.03 -1.12
CA GLN A 126 -18.87 -28.47 -1.47
C GLN A 126 -20.02 -28.78 -2.43
N ARG A 127 -21.12 -28.02 -2.39
CA ARG A 127 -22.21 -28.13 -3.39
C ARG A 127 -21.69 -28.05 -4.83
N ALA A 128 -20.78 -27.12 -5.12
CA ALA A 128 -20.19 -27.01 -6.45
C ALA A 128 -19.27 -28.19 -6.77
N GLU A 129 -18.52 -28.70 -5.80
CA GLU A 129 -17.73 -29.95 -5.98
C GLU A 129 -18.64 -31.13 -6.36
N ASN A 130 -19.81 -31.23 -5.75
CA ASN A 130 -20.77 -32.31 -6.00
C ASN A 130 -21.53 -32.16 -7.32
N GLU A 131 -21.91 -30.93 -7.70
CA GLU A 131 -22.76 -30.65 -8.87
C GLU A 131 -21.96 -30.39 -10.16
N LEU A 132 -20.77 -29.78 -10.06
CA LEU A 132 -19.97 -29.31 -11.19
C LEU A 132 -18.63 -30.08 -11.34
N GLY A 133 -18.25 -30.88 -10.33
CA GLY A 133 -16.97 -31.59 -10.28
C GLY A 133 -15.80 -30.75 -9.75
N ALA A 134 -14.63 -31.36 -9.56
CA ALA A 134 -13.46 -30.72 -8.94
C ALA A 134 -12.91 -29.51 -9.72
N ASP A 135 -13.08 -29.52 -11.05
CA ASP A 135 -12.61 -28.47 -11.96
C ASP A 135 -13.76 -27.58 -12.49
N GLY A 136 -14.99 -27.81 -12.03
CA GLY A 136 -16.18 -27.08 -12.49
C GLY A 136 -16.43 -25.80 -11.70
N ALA A 137 -16.65 -24.70 -12.42
CA ALA A 137 -17.08 -23.43 -11.86
C ALA A 137 -18.33 -22.94 -12.61
N GLN A 138 -19.28 -22.37 -11.87
CA GLN A 138 -20.43 -21.67 -12.42
C GLN A 138 -20.51 -20.29 -11.77
N ASP A 139 -20.36 -19.25 -12.57
CA ASP A 139 -20.16 -17.87 -12.11
C ASP A 139 -19.01 -17.79 -11.08
N ALA A 140 -19.25 -17.23 -9.90
CA ALA A 140 -18.27 -17.15 -8.82
C ALA A 140 -18.15 -18.46 -8.02
N LEU A 141 -19.08 -19.41 -8.15
CA LEU A 141 -19.12 -20.61 -7.32
C LEU A 141 -18.23 -21.73 -7.91
N ALA A 142 -17.33 -22.30 -7.11
CA ALA A 142 -16.39 -23.33 -7.56
C ALA A 142 -16.12 -24.41 -6.48
N GLY A 143 -15.73 -25.61 -6.92
CA GLY A 143 -15.21 -26.67 -6.05
C GLY A 143 -13.80 -26.38 -5.53
N TYR A 144 -13.22 -27.24 -4.68
CA TYR A 144 -11.85 -27.06 -4.17
C TYR A 144 -10.81 -27.68 -5.13
N ASP A 145 -9.73 -26.95 -5.42
CA ASP A 145 -8.64 -27.48 -6.26
C ASP A 145 -7.53 -28.09 -5.39
N TYR A 146 -7.48 -29.44 -5.36
CA TYR A 146 -6.43 -30.18 -4.65
C TYR A 146 -5.20 -30.47 -5.51
N ARG A 147 -5.03 -29.84 -6.67
CA ARG A 147 -3.78 -29.91 -7.45
C ARG A 147 -2.80 -28.88 -6.88
N VAL A 148 -1.51 -29.22 -6.86
CA VAL A 148 -0.47 -28.26 -6.50
C VAL A 148 -0.21 -27.35 -7.70
N HIS A 149 -0.60 -26.09 -7.57
CA HIS A 149 -0.52 -25.11 -8.64
C HIS A 149 -0.22 -23.70 -8.12
N SER A 150 0.20 -22.81 -9.04
CA SER A 150 -0.05 -21.38 -8.95
C SER A 150 -1.06 -21.00 -10.03
N ASP A 151 -1.76 -19.89 -9.86
CA ASP A 151 -2.84 -19.45 -10.75
C ASP A 151 -2.37 -18.88 -12.08
N TYR A 152 -1.14 -18.34 -12.13
CA TYR A 152 -0.66 -17.57 -13.28
C TYR A 152 0.73 -18.00 -13.74
N THR A 153 0.87 -18.18 -15.04
CA THR A 153 2.17 -18.09 -15.72
C THR A 153 2.56 -16.63 -15.90
N ALA A 154 3.82 -16.35 -16.21
CA ALA A 154 4.25 -14.99 -16.57
C ALA A 154 3.44 -14.42 -17.75
N GLU A 155 3.11 -15.24 -18.74
CA GLU A 155 2.33 -14.84 -19.91
C GLU A 155 0.88 -14.48 -19.56
N SER A 156 0.18 -15.35 -18.82
CA SER A 156 -1.19 -15.06 -18.37
C SER A 156 -1.24 -13.89 -17.39
N ALA A 157 -0.20 -13.73 -16.55
CA ALA A 157 -0.10 -12.61 -15.63
C ALA A 157 0.02 -11.27 -16.37
N SER A 158 0.82 -11.21 -17.44
CA SER A 158 0.91 -10.03 -18.30
C SER A 158 -0.40 -9.71 -19.03
N GLN A 159 -1.16 -10.71 -19.45
CA GLN A 159 -2.49 -10.50 -20.04
C GLN A 159 -3.47 -9.90 -19.04
N VAL A 160 -3.49 -10.43 -17.80
CA VAL A 160 -4.32 -9.87 -16.72
C VAL A 160 -3.89 -8.44 -16.39
N PHE A 161 -2.59 -8.17 -16.36
CA PHE A 161 -2.06 -6.83 -16.14
C PHE A 161 -2.58 -5.85 -17.21
N GLU A 162 -2.40 -6.14 -18.49
CA GLU A 162 -2.88 -5.26 -19.56
C GLU A 162 -4.41 -5.09 -19.54
N TRP A 163 -5.16 -6.15 -19.28
CA TRP A 163 -6.61 -6.08 -19.12
C TRP A 163 -7.03 -5.16 -17.97
N GLN A 164 -6.36 -5.23 -16.82
CA GLN A 164 -6.65 -4.36 -15.69
C GLN A 164 -6.29 -2.88 -15.97
N LEU A 165 -5.24 -2.64 -16.77
CA LEU A 165 -4.88 -1.28 -17.17
C LEU A 165 -5.87 -0.62 -18.13
N GLN A 166 -6.68 -1.40 -18.88
CA GLN A 166 -7.74 -0.84 -19.72
C GLN A 166 -8.83 -0.11 -18.90
N GLY A 167 -8.98 -0.47 -17.62
CA GLY A 167 -9.90 0.21 -16.70
C GLY A 167 -9.38 1.52 -16.14
N LEU A 168 -8.14 1.91 -16.46
CA LEU A 168 -7.50 3.14 -15.99
C LEU A 168 -7.46 4.22 -17.07
N SER A 169 -7.18 5.46 -16.68
CA SER A 169 -6.89 6.51 -17.65
C SER A 169 -5.60 6.18 -18.43
N ALA A 170 -5.46 6.70 -19.65
CA ALA A 170 -4.28 6.44 -20.48
C ALA A 170 -2.96 6.85 -19.79
N GLU A 171 -2.98 7.94 -19.02
CA GLU A 171 -1.83 8.45 -18.27
C GLU A 171 -1.46 7.56 -17.09
N GLU A 172 -2.45 7.11 -16.32
CA GLU A 172 -2.24 6.17 -15.21
C GLU A 172 -1.73 4.82 -15.73
N ALA A 173 -2.32 4.30 -16.80
CA ALA A 173 -1.90 3.05 -17.41
C ALA A 173 -0.45 3.15 -17.91
N ALA A 174 -0.05 4.25 -18.57
CA ALA A 174 1.32 4.47 -19.00
C ALA A 174 2.32 4.53 -17.84
N THR A 175 1.90 5.10 -16.71
CA THR A 175 2.69 5.16 -15.46
C THR A 175 2.95 3.76 -14.92
N TYR A 176 1.91 2.94 -14.75
CA TYR A 176 2.05 1.60 -14.17
C TYR A 176 2.73 0.59 -15.10
N ARG A 177 2.67 0.76 -16.43
CA ARG A 177 3.40 -0.10 -17.40
C ARG A 177 4.90 -0.12 -17.20
N GLN A 178 5.46 0.93 -16.61
CA GLN A 178 6.90 1.00 -16.34
C GLN A 178 7.29 0.29 -15.05
N GLY A 179 6.32 -0.01 -14.19
CA GLY A 179 6.53 -0.48 -12.83
C GLY A 179 6.40 -1.98 -12.64
N ARG A 180 6.51 -2.39 -11.38
CA ARG A 180 6.29 -3.77 -10.94
C ARG A 180 4.80 -3.99 -10.67
N PHE A 181 4.33 -5.21 -10.85
CA PHE A 181 3.00 -5.61 -10.39
C PHE A 181 3.03 -6.97 -9.71
N LEU A 182 2.07 -7.21 -8.84
CA LEU A 182 1.85 -8.48 -8.15
C LEU A 182 0.43 -8.94 -8.42
N LEU A 183 0.24 -10.25 -8.65
CA LEU A 183 -1.07 -10.89 -8.58
C LEU A 183 -1.19 -11.60 -7.24
N ILE A 184 -2.27 -11.29 -6.52
CA ILE A 184 -2.46 -11.68 -5.13
C ILE A 184 -3.83 -12.30 -4.97
N ASN A 185 -3.88 -13.39 -4.22
CA ASN A 185 -5.11 -13.95 -3.71
C ASN A 185 -5.24 -13.59 -2.22
N ALA A 186 -6.44 -13.19 -1.84
CA ALA A 186 -6.85 -12.98 -0.47
C ALA A 186 -7.96 -13.98 -0.14
N TRP A 187 -7.63 -14.94 0.72
CA TRP A 187 -8.48 -16.08 1.05
C TRP A 187 -9.07 -15.92 2.44
N ARG A 188 -10.39 -16.11 2.56
CA ARG A 188 -11.12 -15.94 3.81
C ARG A 188 -12.16 -17.05 4.01
N ASN A 189 -12.31 -17.50 5.25
CA ASN A 189 -13.48 -18.28 5.64
C ASN A 189 -14.75 -17.40 5.60
N LEU A 190 -15.86 -17.96 5.11
CA LEU A 190 -17.17 -17.29 5.15
C LEU A 190 -18.03 -17.78 6.32
N SER A 191 -17.74 -18.98 6.84
CA SER A 191 -18.53 -19.56 7.92
C SER A 191 -18.16 -18.94 9.27
N LYS A 192 -19.17 -18.76 10.15
CA LYS A 192 -18.96 -18.45 11.58
C LYS A 192 -18.26 -19.55 12.35
N HIS A 193 -18.13 -20.74 11.76
CA HIS A 193 -17.38 -21.84 12.33
C HIS A 193 -15.99 -21.88 11.71
N PRO A 194 -14.92 -22.10 12.51
CA PRO A 194 -13.57 -22.21 11.98
C PRO A 194 -13.43 -23.33 10.96
N VAL A 195 -12.48 -23.17 10.04
CA VAL A 195 -12.16 -24.22 9.05
C VAL A 195 -11.69 -25.50 9.74
N GLN A 196 -12.38 -26.61 9.45
CA GLN A 196 -12.10 -27.93 10.03
C GLN A 196 -11.93 -29.03 8.97
N ASN A 197 -12.04 -28.70 7.69
CA ASN A 197 -11.78 -29.62 6.59
C ASN A 197 -11.37 -28.86 5.33
N ASP A 198 -10.89 -29.62 4.34
CA ASP A 198 -10.54 -29.11 3.01
C ASP A 198 -9.60 -27.90 3.07
N HIS A 199 -8.69 -27.86 4.04
CA HIS A 199 -7.84 -26.71 4.40
C HIS A 199 -7.09 -26.12 3.19
N LEU A 200 -6.74 -24.83 3.26
CA LEU A 200 -5.85 -24.23 2.26
C LEU A 200 -4.40 -24.40 2.73
N ALA A 201 -3.62 -25.11 1.93
CA ALA A 201 -2.17 -25.21 2.10
C ALA A 201 -1.46 -24.25 1.14
N VAL A 202 -0.44 -23.57 1.64
CA VAL A 202 0.44 -22.66 0.90
C VAL A 202 1.89 -23.09 1.08
N CYS A 203 2.66 -23.07 0.00
CA CYS A 203 4.07 -23.45 0.01
C CYS A 203 4.94 -22.22 0.24
N ASP A 204 5.97 -22.32 1.08
CA ASP A 204 7.01 -21.31 1.19
C ASP A 204 7.71 -21.17 -0.15
N ALA A 205 7.52 -20.03 -0.81
CA ALA A 205 8.05 -19.81 -2.15
C ALA A 205 9.59 -19.84 -2.17
N SER A 206 10.26 -19.58 -1.04
CA SER A 206 11.72 -19.72 -0.95
C SER A 206 12.21 -21.17 -1.04
N SER A 207 11.31 -22.15 -0.89
CA SER A 207 11.59 -23.59 -1.10
C SER A 207 11.27 -24.08 -2.51
N VAL A 208 10.74 -23.21 -3.38
CA VAL A 208 10.30 -23.56 -4.74
C VAL A 208 11.27 -22.96 -5.76
N LEU A 209 11.91 -23.81 -6.56
CA LEU A 209 12.77 -23.36 -7.68
C LEU A 209 11.98 -23.32 -8.98
N GLU A 210 12.39 -22.49 -9.94
CA GLU A 210 11.75 -22.42 -11.26
C GLU A 210 11.78 -23.78 -11.99
N SER A 211 12.83 -24.59 -11.78
CA SER A 211 12.92 -25.96 -12.31
C SER A 211 11.88 -26.93 -11.76
N HIS A 212 11.29 -26.63 -10.59
CA HIS A 212 10.22 -27.42 -9.98
C HIS A 212 8.88 -27.23 -10.69
N LEU A 213 8.75 -26.15 -11.47
CA LEU A 213 7.50 -25.77 -12.11
C LEU A 213 7.36 -26.44 -13.48
N LEU A 214 6.13 -26.88 -13.76
CA LEU A 214 5.67 -27.38 -15.04
C LEU A 214 4.67 -26.38 -15.59
N VAL A 215 5.08 -25.69 -16.64
CA VAL A 215 4.15 -24.97 -17.50
C VAL A 215 3.58 -26.00 -18.48
N GLU A 216 2.26 -26.11 -18.55
CA GLU A 216 1.60 -26.89 -19.60
C GLU A 216 1.86 -26.24 -20.96
N GLY A 217 2.41 -27.01 -21.90
CA GLY A 217 2.85 -26.51 -23.19
C GLY A 217 1.67 -26.30 -24.14
N ALA A 218 1.33 -25.03 -24.37
CA ALA A 218 1.15 -24.35 -25.67
C ALA A 218 0.02 -23.30 -25.55
N SER A 219 0.34 -22.03 -25.34
CA SER A 219 0.82 -21.09 -26.37
C SER A 219 -0.01 -21.10 -27.68
N SER A 220 -1.35 -21.14 -27.58
CA SER A 220 -2.27 -20.69 -28.64
C SER A 220 -3.31 -19.67 -28.15
N ARG A 221 -3.41 -19.43 -26.84
CA ARG A 221 -4.44 -18.58 -26.23
C ARG A 221 -4.05 -17.09 -26.16
N ALA A 222 -2.76 -16.78 -26.18
CA ALA A 222 -2.19 -15.45 -25.96
C ALA A 222 -2.55 -14.35 -26.97
N LYS A 223 -3.23 -14.69 -28.08
CA LYS A 223 -3.68 -13.71 -29.08
C LYS A 223 -5.14 -13.26 -28.88
N LYS A 224 -5.86 -13.83 -27.93
CA LYS A 224 -7.25 -13.41 -27.64
C LYS A 224 -7.23 -12.36 -26.52
N GLU A 225 -7.97 -11.29 -26.73
CA GLU A 225 -8.22 -10.29 -25.69
C GLU A 225 -8.93 -10.94 -24.50
N LEU A 226 -8.44 -10.64 -23.29
CA LEU A 226 -9.01 -11.16 -22.05
C LEU A 226 -10.33 -10.43 -21.76
N THR A 227 -11.39 -11.19 -21.51
CA THR A 227 -12.71 -10.69 -21.14
C THR A 227 -13.21 -11.44 -19.91
N SER A 228 -14.21 -10.90 -19.22
CA SER A 228 -14.83 -11.57 -18.07
C SER A 228 -15.39 -12.96 -18.43
N GLU A 229 -15.78 -13.17 -19.68
CA GLU A 229 -16.39 -14.42 -20.18
C GLU A 229 -15.36 -15.52 -20.46
N ASN A 230 -14.14 -15.14 -20.89
CA ASN A 230 -13.09 -16.09 -21.26
C ASN A 230 -11.96 -16.18 -20.22
N PHE A 231 -12.07 -15.48 -19.09
CA PHE A 231 -11.04 -15.41 -18.05
C PHE A 231 -10.57 -16.79 -17.59
N ALA A 232 -11.51 -17.69 -17.25
CA ALA A 232 -11.20 -19.04 -16.79
C ALA A 232 -10.54 -19.92 -17.87
N GLU A 233 -10.72 -19.60 -19.16
CA GLU A 233 -10.10 -20.32 -20.25
C GLU A 233 -8.68 -19.81 -20.55
N LEU A 234 -8.45 -18.50 -20.45
CA LEU A 234 -7.17 -17.88 -20.84
C LEU A 234 -6.16 -17.81 -19.69
N VAL A 235 -6.63 -17.88 -18.44
CA VAL A 235 -5.78 -17.85 -17.25
C VAL A 235 -5.48 -19.27 -16.78
N ALA A 236 -4.21 -19.64 -16.82
CA ALA A 236 -3.69 -20.85 -16.21
C ALA A 236 -2.27 -20.59 -15.68
N GLY A 237 -1.90 -21.29 -14.61
CA GLY A 237 -0.58 -21.19 -14.02
C GLY A 237 0.17 -22.50 -13.95
N PRO A 238 1.44 -22.44 -13.51
CA PRO A 238 2.29 -23.61 -13.45
C PRO A 238 1.81 -24.58 -12.37
N THR A 239 1.99 -25.87 -12.63
CA THR A 239 1.86 -26.94 -11.64
C THR A 239 3.26 -27.36 -11.15
N ALA A 240 3.34 -28.14 -10.08
CA ALA A 240 4.62 -28.63 -9.57
C ALA A 240 4.91 -30.08 -10.01
N ARG A 241 6.18 -30.34 -10.32
CA ARG A 241 6.72 -31.69 -10.60
C ARG A 241 6.62 -32.58 -9.38
N TYR A 242 6.26 -33.85 -9.55
CA TYR A 242 6.20 -34.82 -8.47
C TYR A 242 7.57 -35.06 -7.81
N GLU A 243 8.63 -35.10 -8.63
CA GLU A 243 9.99 -35.47 -8.23
C GLU A 243 10.58 -34.52 -7.18
N VAL A 244 10.11 -33.28 -7.14
CA VAL A 244 10.63 -32.22 -6.26
C VAL A 244 9.77 -32.00 -5.02
N SER A 245 8.72 -32.80 -4.83
CA SER A 245 7.76 -32.66 -3.72
C SER A 245 8.42 -32.61 -2.34
N HIS A 246 9.51 -33.36 -2.15
CA HIS A 246 10.28 -33.41 -0.91
C HIS A 246 11.08 -32.13 -0.59
N HIS A 247 11.30 -31.24 -1.56
CA HIS A 247 11.96 -29.95 -1.34
C HIS A 247 10.98 -28.86 -0.85
N HIS A 248 9.68 -29.05 -1.08
CA HIS A 248 8.67 -28.03 -0.79
C HIS A 248 8.30 -28.01 0.68
N ARG A 249 8.34 -26.82 1.27
CA ARG A 249 7.96 -26.58 2.66
C ARG A 249 6.54 -26.03 2.70
N TRP A 250 5.61 -26.83 3.17
CA TRP A 250 4.19 -26.50 3.16
C TRP A 250 3.67 -26.07 4.52
N PHE A 251 2.77 -25.09 4.48
CA PHE A 251 2.07 -24.58 5.65
C PHE A 251 0.57 -24.61 5.41
N TYR A 252 -0.16 -24.83 6.49
CA TYR A 252 -1.60 -24.60 6.54
C TYR A 252 -1.93 -23.91 7.86
N PHE A 253 -3.10 -23.27 7.92
CA PHE A 253 -3.53 -22.54 9.11
C PHE A 253 -4.78 -23.23 9.66
N PRO A 254 -4.65 -24.10 10.68
CA PRO A 254 -5.80 -24.82 11.24
C PRO A 254 -6.78 -23.85 11.90
N GLU A 255 -8.08 -24.14 11.78
CA GLU A 255 -9.14 -23.33 12.40
C GLU A 255 -9.07 -21.85 12.00
N LEU A 256 -8.94 -21.56 10.70
CA LEU A 256 -9.10 -20.19 10.21
C LEU A 256 -10.53 -19.69 10.45
N CYS A 257 -10.64 -18.53 11.09
CA CYS A 257 -11.90 -17.85 11.38
C CYS A 257 -12.30 -16.90 10.24
N ASP A 258 -13.52 -16.38 10.29
CA ASP A 258 -14.06 -15.41 9.32
C ASP A 258 -13.46 -13.99 9.48
N THR A 259 -12.72 -13.75 10.56
CA THR A 259 -11.98 -12.51 10.85
C THR A 259 -10.54 -12.51 10.34
N GLU A 260 -10.10 -13.61 9.71
CA GLU A 260 -8.73 -13.80 9.27
C GLU A 260 -8.65 -13.91 7.75
N LEU A 261 -7.69 -13.20 7.17
CA LEU A 261 -7.44 -13.13 5.73
C LEU A 261 -6.04 -13.68 5.44
N LEU A 262 -5.96 -14.84 4.79
CA LEU A 262 -4.70 -15.37 4.30
C LEU A 262 -4.39 -14.75 2.94
N ILE A 263 -3.35 -13.92 2.89
CA ILE A 263 -2.92 -13.22 1.68
C ILE A 263 -1.69 -13.93 1.13
N PHE A 264 -1.70 -14.27 -0.15
CA PHE A 264 -0.55 -14.90 -0.79
C PHE A 264 -0.38 -14.46 -2.25
N LYS A 265 0.87 -14.41 -2.69
CA LYS A 265 1.24 -14.02 -4.05
C LYS A 265 1.06 -15.18 -5.02
N CYS A 266 0.26 -14.99 -6.06
CA CYS A 266 0.19 -15.94 -7.16
C CYS A 266 1.29 -15.66 -8.20
N PHE A 267 1.63 -14.38 -8.42
CA PHE A 267 2.69 -13.98 -9.32
C PHE A 267 3.36 -12.67 -8.91
N ASP A 268 4.66 -12.57 -9.17
CA ASP A 268 5.47 -11.37 -9.03
C ASP A 268 6.15 -11.05 -10.37
N SER A 269 5.96 -9.83 -10.88
CA SER A 269 6.53 -9.44 -12.17
C SER A 269 8.04 -9.24 -12.11
N ASP A 270 8.63 -9.12 -10.92
CA ASP A 270 10.09 -9.07 -10.75
C ASP A 270 10.68 -10.49 -10.89
N PRO A 271 11.48 -10.77 -11.94
CA PRO A 271 12.07 -12.09 -12.14
C PRO A 271 13.07 -12.48 -11.05
N LYS A 272 13.54 -11.53 -10.24
CA LYS A 272 14.48 -11.77 -9.13
C LYS A 272 13.77 -11.88 -7.77
N ALA A 273 12.45 -11.74 -7.72
CA ALA A 273 11.72 -11.85 -6.46
C ALA A 273 11.89 -13.23 -5.84
N ALA A 274 12.26 -13.28 -4.55
CA ALA A 274 12.43 -14.53 -3.81
C ALA A 274 11.13 -15.36 -3.77
N ALA A 275 9.99 -14.69 -3.65
CA ALA A 275 8.67 -15.30 -3.68
C ALA A 275 7.92 -14.93 -4.96
N ARG A 276 8.35 -15.48 -6.10
CA ARG A 276 7.75 -15.19 -7.41
C ARG A 276 6.46 -15.95 -7.68
N TYR A 277 6.38 -17.20 -7.22
CA TYR A 277 5.19 -18.05 -7.32
C TYR A 277 4.94 -18.73 -5.98
N VAL A 278 3.74 -18.56 -5.40
CA VAL A 278 3.32 -19.37 -4.24
C VAL A 278 2.45 -20.50 -4.74
N LEU A 279 2.97 -21.72 -4.61
CA LEU A 279 2.18 -22.91 -4.85
C LEU A 279 1.15 -23.06 -3.73
N HIS A 280 -0.06 -23.44 -4.08
CA HIS A 280 -1.14 -23.66 -3.13
C HIS A 280 -2.01 -24.84 -3.56
N SER A 281 -2.74 -25.39 -2.59
CA SER A 281 -3.64 -26.52 -2.83
C SER A 281 -4.66 -26.64 -1.70
N ALA A 282 -5.86 -27.10 -2.03
CA ALA A 282 -6.76 -27.64 -1.01
C ALA A 282 -6.21 -28.97 -0.48
N VAL A 283 -6.37 -29.23 0.81
CA VAL A 283 -5.90 -30.47 1.43
C VAL A 283 -6.90 -31.02 2.44
N ARG A 284 -7.15 -32.33 2.36
CA ARG A 284 -7.90 -33.08 3.37
C ARG A 284 -6.93 -33.74 4.33
N LEU A 285 -7.14 -33.54 5.62
CA LEU A 285 -6.31 -34.11 6.67
C LEU A 285 -6.99 -35.32 7.31
N PRO A 286 -6.22 -36.29 7.84
CA PRO A 286 -6.78 -37.33 8.69
C PRO A 286 -7.47 -36.70 9.91
N GLY A 287 -8.74 -37.05 10.13
CA GLY A 287 -9.53 -36.52 11.25
C GLY A 287 -10.27 -35.20 10.96
N ASP A 288 -10.27 -34.73 9.72
CA ASP A 288 -11.09 -33.60 9.29
C ASP A 288 -12.58 -33.80 9.64
N ALA A 289 -13.24 -32.71 9.99
CA ALA A 289 -14.67 -32.72 10.29
C ALA A 289 -15.49 -33.02 9.02
N LYS A 290 -16.72 -33.51 9.21
CA LYS A 290 -17.64 -33.77 8.09
C LYS A 290 -18.18 -32.50 7.43
N ARG A 291 -18.17 -31.38 8.14
CA ARG A 291 -18.72 -30.12 7.65
C ARG A 291 -17.78 -29.52 6.62
N ALA A 292 -18.30 -29.31 5.42
CA ALA A 292 -17.60 -28.61 4.36
C ALA A 292 -17.27 -27.15 4.70
N ARG A 293 -16.08 -26.73 4.30
CA ARG A 293 -15.61 -25.36 4.35
C ARG A 293 -16.34 -24.47 3.36
N GLU A 294 -16.74 -23.29 3.80
CA GLU A 294 -17.26 -22.24 2.92
C GLU A 294 -16.26 -21.10 2.93
N SER A 295 -15.72 -20.71 1.78
CA SER A 295 -14.67 -19.70 1.73
C SER A 295 -14.74 -18.87 0.48
N VAL A 296 -14.13 -17.69 0.53
CA VAL A 296 -13.97 -16.81 -0.63
C VAL A 296 -12.48 -16.58 -0.89
N GLU A 297 -12.12 -16.57 -2.17
CA GLU A 297 -10.82 -16.16 -2.68
C GLU A 297 -11.04 -14.94 -3.57
N VAL A 298 -10.56 -13.77 -3.15
CA VAL A 298 -10.56 -12.55 -3.98
C VAL A 298 -9.21 -12.43 -4.67
N ARG A 299 -9.24 -12.22 -5.98
CA ARG A 299 -8.07 -12.01 -6.83
C ARG A 299 -7.89 -10.53 -7.09
N ALA A 300 -6.70 -10.04 -6.82
CA ALA A 300 -6.34 -8.65 -6.99
C ALA A 300 -4.98 -8.48 -7.65
N ILE A 301 -4.81 -7.34 -8.33
CA ILE A 301 -3.53 -6.88 -8.84
C ILE A 301 -3.05 -5.69 -8.01
N ALA A 302 -1.82 -5.74 -7.54
CA ALA A 302 -1.15 -4.65 -6.86
C ALA A 302 -0.12 -4.01 -7.80
N LEU A 303 -0.24 -2.70 -8.02
CA LEU A 303 0.51 -1.93 -8.99
C LEU A 303 1.49 -0.99 -8.27
N PHE A 304 2.72 -0.93 -8.77
CA PHE A 304 3.78 -0.09 -8.22
C PHE A 304 4.29 0.87 -9.29
N LYS A 305 4.54 2.12 -8.94
CA LYS A 305 5.23 3.10 -9.78
C LYS A 305 6.74 2.88 -9.67
N THR A 306 7.48 3.28 -10.71
CA THR A 306 8.95 3.24 -10.62
C THR A 306 9.47 4.40 -9.79
N LEU A 307 10.53 4.17 -9.01
CA LEU A 307 11.18 5.22 -8.22
C LEU A 307 11.60 6.42 -9.09
N LEU A 308 12.09 6.17 -10.31
CA LEU A 308 12.48 7.22 -11.24
C LEU A 308 11.28 8.06 -11.69
N LEU A 309 10.13 7.42 -11.94
CA LEU A 309 8.91 8.12 -12.29
C LEU A 309 8.36 8.91 -11.11
N ILE A 310 8.39 8.34 -9.90
CA ILE A 310 8.03 9.07 -8.66
C ILE A 310 8.92 10.30 -8.55
N LEU A 311 10.25 10.15 -8.61
CA LEU A 311 11.16 11.29 -8.58
C LEU A 311 10.88 12.29 -9.71
N ALA A 312 10.59 11.84 -10.93
CA ALA A 312 10.26 12.72 -12.05
C ALA A 312 8.93 13.46 -11.87
N THR A 313 7.94 12.85 -11.21
CA THR A 313 6.65 13.49 -10.91
C THR A 313 6.73 14.45 -9.73
N GLU A 314 7.63 14.20 -8.77
CA GLU A 314 7.95 15.11 -7.67
C GLU A 314 8.87 16.25 -8.14
N LEU A 315 9.69 16.02 -9.17
CA LEU A 315 10.50 17.04 -9.88
C LEU A 315 9.59 17.98 -10.68
N GLY A 316 8.98 18.95 -10.01
CA GLY A 316 8.07 19.92 -10.61
C GLY A 316 6.82 20.19 -9.80
N ASP A 317 6.71 19.63 -8.60
CA ASP A 317 5.66 19.99 -7.65
C ASP A 317 5.81 21.44 -7.15
N GLU A 318 4.79 21.92 -6.42
CA GLU A 318 4.75 23.31 -5.91
C GLU A 318 5.99 23.64 -5.09
N THR A 319 6.48 22.66 -4.33
CA THR A 319 7.57 22.77 -3.38
C THR A 319 8.93 22.81 -4.07
N PHE A 320 9.11 22.02 -5.11
CA PHE A 320 10.25 22.01 -6.03
C PHE A 320 10.35 23.36 -6.73
N ILE A 321 9.23 23.89 -7.23
CA ILE A 321 9.18 25.21 -7.87
C ILE A 321 9.54 26.32 -6.86
N ILE A 322 8.97 26.30 -5.65
CA ILE A 322 9.28 27.28 -4.59
C ILE A 322 10.77 27.24 -4.24
N ALA A 323 11.34 26.06 -3.99
CA ALA A 323 12.74 25.90 -3.64
C ALA A 323 13.68 26.37 -4.78
N ALA A 324 13.35 26.02 -6.03
CA ALA A 324 14.10 26.47 -7.20
C ALA A 324 14.05 28.00 -7.35
N VAL A 325 12.87 28.62 -7.28
CA VAL A 325 12.70 30.08 -7.44
C VAL A 325 13.35 30.86 -6.31
N MET A 326 13.22 30.39 -5.06
CA MET A 326 13.87 31.01 -3.91
C MET A 326 15.40 30.93 -4.03
N SER A 327 15.94 29.79 -4.47
CA SER A 327 17.39 29.58 -4.62
C SER A 327 18.04 30.44 -5.70
N MET A 328 17.25 30.95 -6.65
CA MET A 328 17.72 31.89 -7.67
C MET A 328 17.94 33.30 -7.12
N ARG A 329 17.19 33.67 -6.08
CA ARG A 329 17.16 35.04 -5.52
C ARG A 329 17.97 35.17 -4.24
N HIS A 330 18.24 34.05 -3.60
CA HIS A 330 18.82 34.01 -2.27
C HIS A 330 19.95 32.98 -2.17
N PRO A 331 20.81 33.07 -1.15
CA PRO A 331 21.87 32.10 -0.95
C PRO A 331 21.32 30.67 -0.88
N LYS A 332 21.75 29.83 -1.83
CA LYS A 332 21.27 28.46 -2.03
C LYS A 332 21.23 27.64 -0.74
N PHE A 333 22.27 27.75 0.09
CA PHE A 333 22.36 27.01 1.33
C PHE A 333 21.29 27.45 2.36
N THR A 334 21.03 28.76 2.46
CA THR A 334 19.99 29.31 3.35
C THR A 334 18.60 28.85 2.94
N VAL A 335 18.31 28.87 1.63
CA VAL A 335 17.05 28.38 1.07
C VAL A 335 16.91 26.88 1.29
N LEU A 336 17.96 26.10 1.01
CA LEU A 336 17.97 24.65 1.23
C LEU A 336 17.72 24.29 2.69
N CYS A 337 18.36 24.97 3.64
CA CYS A 337 18.14 24.74 5.07
C CYS A 337 16.72 25.12 5.50
N GLY A 338 16.15 26.21 4.96
CA GLY A 338 14.77 26.62 5.23
C GLY A 338 13.77 25.59 4.71
N ALA A 339 13.90 25.19 3.43
CA ALA A 339 13.03 24.22 2.79
C ALA A 339 13.13 22.82 3.41
N LEU A 340 14.34 22.29 3.64
CA LEU A 340 14.52 21.01 4.33
C LEU A 340 14.04 21.06 5.78
N GLY A 341 14.22 22.19 6.47
CA GLY A 341 13.70 22.39 7.82
C GLY A 341 12.18 22.27 7.87
N ALA A 342 11.48 22.88 6.91
CA ALA A 342 10.04 22.76 6.74
C ALA A 342 9.60 21.32 6.44
N LEU A 343 10.22 20.68 5.45
CA LEU A 343 9.90 19.30 5.04
C LEU A 343 10.13 18.31 6.18
N TYR A 344 11.27 18.41 6.88
CA TYR A 344 11.57 17.51 7.99
C TYR A 344 10.63 17.70 9.17
N LEU A 345 10.32 18.95 9.52
CA LEU A 345 9.33 19.26 10.55
C LEU A 345 7.99 18.65 10.18
N MET A 346 7.58 18.82 8.91
CA MET A 346 6.35 18.23 8.38
C MET A 346 6.37 16.70 8.47
N THR A 347 7.41 16.02 7.99
CA THR A 347 7.53 14.56 8.01
C THR A 347 7.42 14.01 9.43
N VAL A 348 8.07 14.65 10.40
CA VAL A 348 8.01 14.24 11.82
C VAL A 348 6.61 14.45 12.38
N LEU A 349 5.98 15.60 12.09
CA LEU A 349 4.59 15.85 12.49
C LEU A 349 3.64 14.84 11.87
N SER A 350 3.75 14.56 10.58
CA SER A 350 2.97 13.57 9.84
C SER A 350 3.14 12.17 10.39
N ALA A 351 4.36 11.73 10.67
CA ALA A 351 4.61 10.42 11.26
C ALA A 351 4.08 10.33 12.71
N PHE A 352 4.21 11.41 13.49
CA PHE A 352 3.62 11.50 14.83
C PHE A 352 2.09 11.45 14.77
N LEU A 353 1.46 12.16 13.83
CA LEU A 353 0.03 12.06 13.58
C LEU A 353 -0.33 10.64 13.10
N GLY A 354 0.45 9.98 12.25
CA GLY A 354 0.22 8.57 11.90
C GLY A 354 0.13 7.63 13.12
N VAL A 355 0.92 7.92 14.16
CA VAL A 355 0.92 7.16 15.41
C VAL A 355 -0.19 7.62 16.39
N VAL A 356 -0.57 8.90 16.39
CA VAL A 356 -1.44 9.53 17.41
C VAL A 356 -2.87 9.79 16.93
N LEU A 357 -3.05 10.14 15.66
CA LEU A 357 -4.31 10.54 15.03
C LEU A 357 -5.40 9.45 15.01
N PRO A 358 -5.10 8.12 15.04
CA PRO A 358 -6.13 7.10 15.24
C PRO A 358 -6.97 7.30 16.52
N ASN A 359 -6.53 8.17 17.45
CA ASN A 359 -7.12 8.26 18.77
C ASN A 359 -7.88 9.56 19.09
N LEU A 360 -7.86 10.63 18.27
CA LEU A 360 -8.25 11.95 18.81
C LEU A 360 -8.92 13.02 17.89
N ILE A 361 -8.96 12.93 16.56
CA ILE A 361 -9.45 14.07 15.74
C ILE A 361 -10.31 13.63 14.53
N SER A 362 -11.47 14.28 14.34
CA SER A 362 -12.33 14.11 13.16
C SER A 362 -11.79 14.87 11.95
N GLN A 363 -11.86 14.22 10.78
CA GLN A 363 -11.35 14.66 9.48
C GLN A 363 -11.86 16.06 9.04
N GLU A 364 -13.04 16.46 9.54
CA GLU A 364 -13.70 17.72 9.22
C GLU A 364 -12.98 18.97 9.75
N ARG A 365 -12.33 18.89 10.93
CA ARG A 365 -11.62 20.05 11.52
C ARG A 365 -10.31 20.36 10.80
N VAL A 366 -9.65 19.33 10.27
CA VAL A 366 -8.38 19.47 9.54
C VAL A 366 -8.61 20.25 8.25
N THR A 367 -9.68 19.94 7.52
CA THR A 367 -10.06 20.64 6.29
C THR A 367 -10.41 22.10 6.53
N GLN A 368 -11.16 22.42 7.59
CA GLN A 368 -11.52 23.80 7.94
C GLN A 368 -10.28 24.66 8.27
N CYS A 369 -9.29 24.09 8.97
CA CYS A 369 -8.04 24.80 9.25
C CYS A 369 -7.22 25.05 7.97
N ALA A 370 -7.17 24.07 7.06
CA ALA A 370 -6.43 24.19 5.79
C ALA A 370 -7.02 25.29 4.88
N THR A 371 -8.35 25.40 4.77
CA THR A 371 -9.01 26.44 3.95
C THR A 371 -8.67 27.87 4.42
N VAL A 372 -8.65 28.09 5.73
CA VAL A 372 -8.29 29.40 6.33
C VAL A 372 -6.84 29.75 6.00
N LEU A 373 -5.94 28.77 6.11
CA LEU A 373 -4.52 28.89 5.81
C LEU A 373 -4.27 29.23 4.33
N TYR A 374 -4.85 28.49 3.39
CA TYR A 374 -4.66 28.74 1.95
C TYR A 374 -5.20 30.10 1.51
N THR A 375 -6.32 30.55 2.08
CA THR A 375 -6.90 31.85 1.76
C THR A 375 -6.00 32.98 2.24
N PHE A 376 -5.45 32.88 3.45
CA PHE A 376 -4.52 33.87 4.01
C PHE A 376 -3.24 33.98 3.16
N PHE A 377 -2.61 32.86 2.82
CA PHE A 377 -1.37 32.86 2.05
C PHE A 377 -1.53 33.23 0.58
N GLY A 378 -2.64 32.82 -0.06
CA GLY A 378 -2.97 33.22 -1.42
C GLY A 378 -3.16 34.74 -1.55
N LEU A 379 -3.88 35.37 -0.63
CA LEU A 379 -4.06 36.83 -0.59
C LEU A 379 -2.73 37.56 -0.35
N ARG A 380 -1.88 37.03 0.54
CA ARG A 380 -0.56 37.62 0.84
C ARG A 380 0.38 37.57 -0.37
N LEU A 381 0.47 36.43 -1.06
CA LEU A 381 1.31 36.28 -2.26
C LEU A 381 0.85 37.19 -3.41
N MET A 382 -0.46 37.34 -3.57
CA MET A 382 -1.03 38.25 -4.56
C MET A 382 -0.72 39.72 -4.23
N TRP A 383 -0.80 40.10 -2.95
CA TRP A 383 -0.42 41.44 -2.48
C TRP A 383 1.07 41.75 -2.72
N VAL A 384 1.96 40.80 -2.42
CA VAL A 384 3.41 40.92 -2.70
C VAL A 384 3.69 40.96 -4.21
N GLY A 385 2.93 40.24 -5.03
CA GLY A 385 3.08 40.26 -6.49
C GLY A 385 2.58 41.56 -7.16
N MET A 386 1.66 42.28 -6.51
CA MET A 386 1.09 43.54 -7.02
C MET A 386 1.91 44.78 -6.62
N ARG A 387 2.67 44.72 -5.52
CA ARG A 387 3.58 45.79 -5.08
C ARG A 387 4.99 45.52 -5.63
N GLY A 388 5.38 46.31 -6.63
CA GLY A 388 6.75 46.31 -7.16
C GLY A 388 7.79 46.71 -6.11
N GLU A 389 9.05 46.44 -6.42
CA GLU A 389 10.26 46.39 -5.58
C GLU A 389 10.61 47.57 -4.64
N ASP A 390 9.76 48.59 -4.48
CA ASP A 390 10.13 49.82 -3.74
C ASP A 390 9.75 49.81 -2.24
N ASP A 391 8.92 48.87 -1.78
CA ASP A 391 8.39 48.86 -0.38
C ASP A 391 9.00 47.76 0.50
N LYS A 392 9.86 46.90 -0.06
CA LYS A 392 10.49 45.81 0.71
C LYS A 392 11.53 46.35 1.69
N ASP A 393 12.20 47.44 1.37
CA ASP A 393 13.25 47.99 2.24
C ASP A 393 12.65 48.72 3.46
N GLU A 394 11.49 49.38 3.31
CA GLU A 394 10.82 50.12 4.40
C GLU A 394 10.07 49.20 5.40
N GLU A 395 9.34 48.18 4.93
CA GLU A 395 8.67 47.21 5.85
C GLU A 395 9.69 46.32 6.57
N PHE A 396 10.80 45.96 5.91
CA PHE A 396 11.89 45.22 6.58
C PHE A 396 12.62 46.09 7.60
N GLU A 397 12.84 47.39 7.33
CA GLU A 397 13.38 48.32 8.32
C GLU A 397 12.42 48.52 9.51
N GLU A 398 11.10 48.57 9.30
CA GLU A 398 10.12 48.70 10.38
C GLU A 398 10.02 47.42 11.23
N VAL A 399 10.08 46.23 10.61
CA VAL A 399 10.15 44.95 11.33
C VAL A 399 11.49 44.80 12.05
N GLU A 400 12.60 45.22 11.45
CA GLU A 400 13.92 45.24 12.10
C GLU A 400 13.95 46.22 13.27
N ASN A 401 13.31 47.39 13.14
CA ASN A 401 13.21 48.39 14.20
C ASN A 401 12.25 47.97 15.32
N THR A 402 11.13 47.30 15.02
CA THR A 402 10.26 46.71 16.05
C THR A 402 10.88 45.50 16.75
N LEU A 403 11.73 44.73 16.05
CA LEU A 403 12.57 43.68 16.66
C LEU A 403 13.71 44.28 17.51
N LYS A 404 14.29 45.42 17.12
CA LYS A 404 15.27 46.18 17.92
C LYS A 404 14.64 46.81 19.16
N ASP A 405 13.42 47.32 19.07
CA ASP A 405 12.67 47.86 20.20
C ASP A 405 12.19 46.76 21.15
N SER A 406 11.82 45.60 20.62
CA SER A 406 11.54 44.40 21.41
C SER A 406 12.82 43.79 22.03
N ALA A 407 14.00 44.12 21.51
CA ALA A 407 15.30 43.69 22.03
C ALA A 407 15.78 44.52 23.25
N SER A 408 15.09 45.62 23.59
CA SER A 408 15.43 46.53 24.70
C SER A 408 15.13 45.96 26.11
N LYS A 409 14.51 44.79 26.24
CA LYS A 409 14.23 44.18 27.57
C LYS A 409 14.78 42.74 27.70
N GLY A 410 15.88 42.61 28.46
CA GLY A 410 16.15 41.49 29.38
C GLY A 410 16.57 40.11 28.82
N GLN A 411 17.89 39.88 28.76
CA GLN A 411 18.62 38.67 29.23
C GLN A 411 18.34 37.27 28.61
N LYS A 412 19.13 36.91 27.55
CA LYS A 412 19.87 35.63 27.33
C LYS A 412 20.66 35.72 26.00
N SER A 413 21.96 36.03 26.07
CA SER A 413 22.77 36.65 24.99
C SER A 413 23.38 35.69 23.94
N TRP A 414 23.59 34.40 24.24
CA TRP A 414 24.23 33.46 23.29
C TRP A 414 23.23 32.75 22.36
N LEU A 415 22.13 32.22 22.92
CA LEU A 415 21.05 31.60 22.13
C LEU A 415 20.44 32.59 21.15
N ARG A 416 20.24 33.86 21.53
CA ARG A 416 19.72 34.91 20.63
C ARG A 416 20.65 35.19 19.44
N ARG A 417 21.96 35.18 19.65
CA ARG A 417 22.96 35.44 18.59
C ARG A 417 23.04 34.27 17.61
N MET A 418 22.96 33.04 18.13
CA MET A 418 22.82 31.82 17.32
C MET A 418 21.50 31.82 16.53
N PHE A 419 20.38 32.17 17.17
CA PHE A 419 19.05 32.19 16.53
C PHE A 419 18.93 33.30 15.48
N SER A 420 19.44 34.51 15.73
CA SER A 420 19.41 35.62 14.76
C SER A 420 20.34 35.38 13.56
N GLN A 421 21.35 34.53 13.71
CA GLN A 421 22.29 34.20 12.64
C GLN A 421 21.80 33.01 11.79
N PHE A 422 20.98 32.12 12.35
CA PHE A 422 20.35 31.00 11.61
C PHE A 422 18.96 31.36 11.04
N CYS A 423 18.15 32.14 11.75
CA CYS A 423 16.82 32.58 11.30
C CYS A 423 16.89 33.91 10.56
N THR A 424 17.61 33.92 9.44
CA THR A 424 17.54 35.07 8.51
C THR A 424 16.11 35.16 7.94
N PRO A 425 15.64 36.36 7.54
CA PRO A 425 14.32 36.49 6.93
C PRO A 425 14.08 35.55 5.75
N VAL A 426 15.12 35.36 4.94
CA VAL A 426 15.14 34.43 3.80
C VAL A 426 14.94 32.97 4.25
N PHE A 427 15.60 32.56 5.33
CA PHE A 427 15.42 31.22 5.90
C PHE A 427 13.96 31.01 6.35
N LEU A 428 13.40 32.00 7.06
CA LEU A 428 12.02 31.95 7.53
C LEU A 428 11.02 31.99 6.40
N GLU A 429 11.28 32.77 5.35
CA GLU A 429 10.45 32.83 4.14
C GLU A 429 10.45 31.48 3.41
N ALA A 430 11.63 30.89 3.15
CA ALA A 430 11.74 29.58 2.53
C ALA A 430 11.07 28.49 3.39
N LEU A 431 11.30 28.51 4.71
CA LEU A 431 10.68 27.58 5.64
C LEU A 431 9.15 27.70 5.62
N MET A 432 8.60 28.91 5.74
CA MET A 432 7.15 29.10 5.78
C MET A 432 6.50 28.75 4.44
N LEU A 433 7.04 29.24 3.31
CA LEU A 433 6.49 28.96 1.99
C LEU A 433 6.49 27.46 1.67
N THR A 434 7.61 26.77 1.94
CA THR A 434 7.70 25.32 1.77
C THR A 434 6.75 24.57 2.71
N PHE A 435 6.69 24.96 3.99
CA PHE A 435 5.81 24.32 4.96
C PHE A 435 4.35 24.43 4.57
N LEU A 436 3.92 25.56 4.01
CA LEU A 436 2.52 25.79 3.67
C LEU A 436 2.11 25.13 2.36
N ALA A 437 3.02 25.08 1.38
CA ALA A 437 2.80 24.36 0.13
C ALA A 437 2.62 22.86 0.36
N GLU A 438 3.39 22.30 1.30
CA GLU A 438 3.34 20.86 1.64
C GLU A 438 2.27 20.52 2.68
N TRP A 439 1.63 21.52 3.30
CA TRP A 439 0.64 21.26 4.33
C TRP A 439 -0.61 20.69 3.69
N GLY A 440 -0.99 19.47 4.07
CA GLY A 440 -2.15 18.74 3.57
C GLY A 440 -1.92 18.01 2.25
N ASP A 441 -0.70 17.97 1.74
CA ASP A 441 -0.41 17.33 0.46
C ASP A 441 -0.44 15.78 0.53
N ARG A 442 -0.51 15.15 -0.65
CA ARG A 442 -0.45 13.70 -0.86
C ARG A 442 0.75 13.07 -0.16
N SER A 443 1.90 13.73 -0.17
CA SER A 443 3.13 13.28 0.51
C SER A 443 2.92 13.14 2.03
N GLN A 444 2.20 14.10 2.64
CA GLN A 444 1.86 14.10 4.07
C GLN A 444 0.84 13.01 4.41
N ILE A 445 -0.21 12.83 3.61
CA ILE A 445 -1.22 11.77 3.82
C ILE A 445 -0.58 10.38 3.69
N ALA A 446 0.29 10.18 2.70
CA ALA A 446 1.04 8.95 2.52
C ALA A 446 1.97 8.66 3.72
N THR A 447 2.65 9.67 4.23
CA THR A 447 3.53 9.55 5.40
C THR A 447 2.75 9.19 6.68
N ILE A 448 1.59 9.82 6.90
CA ILE A 448 0.68 9.50 8.02
C ILE A 448 0.25 8.03 7.95
N SER A 449 -0.24 7.59 6.78
CA SER A 449 -0.72 6.22 6.58
C SER A 449 0.41 5.19 6.73
N LEU A 450 1.57 5.46 6.14
CA LEU A 450 2.71 4.54 6.19
C LEU A 450 3.30 4.45 7.60
N ALA A 451 3.40 5.57 8.33
CA ALA A 451 3.85 5.58 9.72
C ALA A 451 2.87 4.92 10.69
N ALA A 452 1.57 4.87 10.35
CA ALA A 452 0.57 4.15 11.14
C ALA A 452 0.73 2.61 11.06
N HIS A 453 1.26 2.09 9.95
CA HIS A 453 1.31 0.64 9.66
C HIS A 453 2.73 0.05 9.65
N GLN A 454 3.76 0.87 9.49
CA GLN A 454 5.16 0.47 9.41
C GLN A 454 5.98 1.08 10.57
N ASN A 455 7.27 0.75 10.65
CA ASN A 455 8.15 1.36 11.65
C ASN A 455 8.25 2.89 11.41
N PRO A 456 7.74 3.74 12.33
CA PRO A 456 7.67 5.18 12.10
C PRO A 456 9.04 5.82 11.89
N ILE A 457 10.08 5.31 12.56
CA ILE A 457 11.44 5.82 12.43
C ILE A 457 11.99 5.54 11.02
N ALA A 458 11.74 4.33 10.49
CA ALA A 458 12.16 3.98 9.15
C ALA A 458 11.45 4.83 8.08
N VAL A 459 10.15 5.12 8.29
CA VAL A 459 9.37 6.02 7.42
C VAL A 459 9.93 7.44 7.45
N ILE A 460 10.18 7.99 8.63
CA ILE A 460 10.78 9.33 8.79
C ILE A 460 12.12 9.43 8.07
N VAL A 461 13.02 8.47 8.32
CA VAL A 461 14.37 8.47 7.70
C VAL A 461 14.27 8.34 6.18
N GLY A 462 13.42 7.45 5.67
CA GLY A 462 13.22 7.27 4.23
C GLY A 462 12.68 8.54 3.56
N ALA A 463 11.67 9.17 4.14
CA ALA A 463 11.09 10.42 3.65
C ALA A 463 12.11 11.58 3.70
N MET A 464 12.87 11.73 4.79
CA MET A 464 13.92 12.75 4.90
C MET A 464 14.99 12.61 3.81
N VAL A 465 15.43 11.38 3.51
CA VAL A 465 16.38 11.11 2.43
C VAL A 465 15.78 11.50 1.07
N GLY A 466 14.52 11.13 0.81
CA GLY A 466 13.81 11.52 -0.40
C GLY A 466 13.74 13.04 -0.59
N HIS A 467 13.26 13.76 0.44
CA HIS A 467 13.19 15.22 0.44
C HIS A 467 14.56 15.87 0.22
N THR A 468 15.63 15.35 0.85
CA THR A 468 17.00 15.87 0.63
C THR A 468 17.41 15.81 -0.84
N ILE A 469 17.11 14.67 -1.49
CA ILE A 469 17.48 14.45 -2.89
C ILE A 469 16.67 15.39 -3.79
N CYS A 470 15.34 15.40 -3.66
CA CYS A 470 14.46 16.22 -4.51
C CYS A 470 14.71 17.73 -4.33
N THR A 471 14.73 18.22 -3.09
CA THR A 471 14.96 19.64 -2.79
C THR A 471 16.39 20.08 -3.14
N GLY A 472 17.38 19.20 -2.94
CA GLY A 472 18.74 19.43 -3.40
C GLY A 472 18.81 19.63 -4.91
N LEU A 473 18.18 18.75 -5.68
CA LEU A 473 18.08 18.88 -7.14
C LEU A 473 17.37 20.18 -7.54
N ALA A 474 16.33 20.60 -6.81
CA ALA A 474 15.62 21.87 -7.07
C ALA A 474 16.51 23.10 -6.89
N VAL A 475 17.18 23.19 -5.74
CA VAL A 475 18.00 24.35 -5.34
C VAL A 475 19.26 24.47 -6.21
N PHE A 476 19.90 23.34 -6.54
CA PHE A 476 21.12 23.35 -7.35
C PHE A 476 20.82 23.34 -8.86
N GLY A 477 19.72 22.72 -9.28
CA GLY A 477 19.27 22.68 -10.69
C GLY A 477 18.51 23.93 -11.15
N GLY A 478 17.90 24.70 -10.25
CA GLY A 478 17.10 25.90 -10.55
C GLY A 478 17.87 27.01 -11.29
N GLU A 479 19.21 27.02 -11.19
CA GLU A 479 20.07 27.96 -11.92
C GLU A 479 19.98 27.82 -13.45
N PHE A 480 19.57 26.65 -13.96
CA PHE A 480 19.38 26.41 -15.39
C PHE A 480 18.06 27.00 -15.92
N LEU A 481 17.02 27.08 -15.07
CA LEU A 481 15.70 27.66 -15.40
C LEU A 481 15.70 29.19 -15.27
N GLY A 482 16.46 29.72 -14.31
CA GLY A 482 16.39 31.13 -13.92
C GLY A 482 16.88 32.16 -14.91
N LYS A 483 17.57 31.74 -15.97
CA LYS A 483 18.10 32.66 -17.00
C LYS A 483 17.07 33.07 -18.06
N ARG A 484 15.84 32.52 -18.04
CA ARG A 484 14.86 32.71 -19.15
C ARG A 484 13.46 33.18 -18.78
N ILE A 485 13.09 33.28 -17.49
CA ILE A 485 11.71 33.61 -17.10
C ILE A 485 11.67 34.85 -16.18
N PRO A 486 10.95 35.93 -16.55
CA PRO A 486 10.85 37.13 -15.72
C PRO A 486 10.09 36.87 -14.41
N GLN A 487 10.69 37.34 -13.32
CA GLN A 487 10.29 37.20 -11.91
C GLN A 487 8.83 37.52 -11.59
N ARG A 488 8.23 38.51 -12.28
CA ARG A 488 6.82 38.90 -12.10
C ARG A 488 5.83 37.80 -12.49
N TYR A 489 6.12 37.05 -13.55
CA TYR A 489 5.19 36.04 -14.07
C TYR A 489 5.16 34.79 -13.19
N VAL A 490 6.29 34.49 -12.54
CA VAL A 490 6.41 33.34 -11.63
C VAL A 490 5.66 33.61 -10.33
N ALA A 491 5.83 34.79 -9.73
CA ALA A 491 5.13 35.16 -8.50
C ALA A 491 3.61 35.31 -8.71
N PHE A 492 3.21 35.94 -9.82
CA PHE A 492 1.80 36.07 -10.19
C PHE A 492 1.15 34.72 -10.52
N GLY A 493 1.86 33.87 -11.26
CA GLY A 493 1.40 32.51 -11.58
C GLY A 493 1.20 31.64 -10.34
N GLY A 494 2.15 31.66 -9.40
CA GLY A 494 2.03 30.95 -8.12
C GLY A 494 0.86 31.46 -7.27
N GLY A 495 0.67 32.79 -7.17
CA GLY A 495 -0.47 33.38 -6.46
C GLY A 495 -1.83 32.99 -7.07
N CYS A 496 -1.96 32.99 -8.39
CA CYS A 496 -3.17 32.53 -9.07
C CYS A 496 -3.46 31.04 -8.81
N LEU A 497 -2.42 30.20 -8.80
CA LEU A 497 -2.54 28.76 -8.56
C LEU A 497 -3.08 28.47 -7.14
N PHE A 498 -2.55 29.15 -6.11
CA PHE A 498 -3.03 29.00 -4.73
C PHE A 498 -4.49 29.39 -4.54
N ILE A 499 -4.95 30.44 -5.24
CA ILE A 499 -6.36 30.86 -5.20
C ILE A 499 -7.27 29.82 -5.88
N VAL A 500 -6.81 29.22 -6.99
CA VAL A 500 -7.52 28.13 -7.65
C VAL A 500 -7.62 26.92 -6.73
N PHE A 501 -6.55 26.52 -6.05
CA PHE A 501 -6.59 25.43 -5.07
C PHE A 501 -7.52 25.73 -3.90
N ALA A 502 -7.49 26.94 -3.34
CA ALA A 502 -8.41 27.35 -2.28
C ALA A 502 -9.89 27.24 -2.73
N LEU A 503 -10.20 27.66 -3.96
CA LEU A 503 -11.54 27.56 -4.54
C LEU A 503 -11.97 26.10 -4.81
N LEU A 504 -11.08 25.29 -5.38
CA LEU A 504 -11.36 23.87 -5.65
C LEU A 504 -11.59 23.07 -4.35
N ASN A 505 -10.87 23.41 -3.29
CA ASN A 505 -11.04 22.82 -1.97
C ASN A 505 -12.37 23.25 -1.33
N LEU A 506 -12.74 24.53 -1.46
CA LEU A 506 -14.03 25.08 -1.01
C LEU A 506 -15.23 24.44 -1.73
N LEU A 507 -15.05 24.07 -3.01
CA LEU A 507 -16.06 23.44 -3.85
C LEU A 507 -16.15 21.91 -3.66
N GLY A 508 -15.32 21.32 -2.79
CA GLY A 508 -15.31 19.88 -2.51
C GLY A 508 -14.77 19.02 -3.66
N VAL A 509 -14.04 19.61 -4.61
CA VAL A 509 -13.47 18.89 -5.76
C VAL A 509 -12.19 18.13 -5.40
N LEU A 510 -11.54 18.51 -4.29
CA LEU A 510 -10.29 17.94 -3.77
C LEU A 510 -10.49 17.03 -2.55
N GLN A 511 -11.75 16.77 -2.17
CA GLN A 511 -12.15 15.74 -1.21
C GLN A 511 -12.38 14.42 -1.95
#